data_AF-C7RTS7-F1
#
_entry.id   AF-C7RTS7-F1
#
_cell.length_a   1.000
_cell.length_b   1.000
_cell.length_c   1.000
_cell.angle_alpha   90.00
_cell.angle_beta   90.00
_cell.angle_gamma   90.00
#
_symmetry.space_group_name_H-M   'P 1'
#
loop_
_entity.id
_entity.type
_entity.pdbx_description
1 polymer ?
#
loop_
_entity_poly.entity_id
_entity_poly.type
_entity_poly.pdbx_seq_one_letter_code
_entity_poly.pdbx_strand_id
1 'polypeptide(L)'
;MVDSLDTSWLLAAVAALLLMAIAAAGGFWWSRRRRQLVITTYVPSASTPGEKVALDNWLPRIAEELGEVNFLPVEAVAGPGGDQFGKGLALMKDGKYPAAAKCFERALKLGLTGTYVCGALCFLGRIALERGDLQRSVELFLKCLAWPSLTAEAAFSAAGYLHRIYQCAGMTRDAEIARGIAARCSSDRVSLNLRVLVDIESHVERARRGQRPSGARRGLRWLSGLNRARLTAALRPDR
;
A
#
# COMPACT_ATOMS: atom_id res chain seq x y z
N MET A 1 -32.16 -68.26 -3.96
CA MET A 1 -32.66 -67.07 -3.21
C MET A 1 -31.61 -66.50 -2.25
N VAL A 2 -30.30 -66.66 -2.52
CA VAL A 2 -29.22 -66.18 -1.62
C VAL A 2 -28.36 -65.07 -2.26
N ASP A 3 -28.40 -64.89 -3.58
CA ASP A 3 -27.49 -63.92 -4.26
C ASP A 3 -27.90 -62.44 -4.19
N SER A 4 -29.13 -62.12 -3.77
CA SER A 4 -29.60 -60.71 -3.76
C SER A 4 -29.29 -59.96 -2.46
N LEU A 5 -28.89 -60.66 -1.40
CA LEU A 5 -28.54 -60.04 -0.10
C LEU A 5 -27.09 -59.54 -0.10
N ASP A 6 -26.16 -60.30 -0.70
CA ASP A 6 -24.73 -59.93 -0.75
C ASP A 6 -24.46 -58.72 -1.66
N THR A 7 -25.21 -58.58 -2.75
CA THR A 7 -25.10 -57.46 -3.68
C THR A 7 -25.57 -56.13 -3.06
N SER A 8 -26.58 -56.17 -2.19
CA SER A 8 -27.09 -54.98 -1.49
C SER A 8 -26.07 -54.40 -0.49
N TRP A 9 -25.34 -55.28 0.22
CA TRP A 9 -24.35 -54.89 1.22
C TRP A 9 -23.08 -54.34 0.57
N LEU A 10 -22.67 -54.90 -0.56
CA LEU A 10 -21.55 -54.39 -1.36
C LEU A 10 -21.84 -53.00 -1.93
N LEU A 11 -23.06 -52.76 -2.44
CA LEU A 11 -23.45 -51.43 -2.92
C LEU A 11 -23.49 -50.38 -1.81
N ALA A 12 -23.97 -50.76 -0.61
CA ALA A 12 -23.96 -49.87 0.55
C ALA A 12 -22.54 -49.52 1.00
N ALA A 13 -21.63 -50.49 1.01
CA ALA A 13 -20.22 -50.28 1.37
C ALA A 13 -19.50 -49.35 0.38
N VAL A 14 -19.73 -49.53 -0.93
CA VAL A 14 -19.16 -48.66 -1.96
C VAL A 14 -19.70 -47.23 -1.85
N ALA A 15 -21.01 -47.07 -1.60
CA ALA A 15 -21.60 -45.75 -1.40
C ALA A 15 -21.04 -45.03 -0.17
N ALA A 16 -20.83 -45.75 0.94
CA ALA A 16 -20.23 -45.19 2.15
C ALA A 16 -18.77 -44.75 1.93
N LEU A 17 -17.97 -45.54 1.18
CA LEU A 17 -16.61 -45.18 0.82
C LEU A 17 -16.55 -43.94 -0.09
N LEU A 18 -17.48 -43.82 -1.05
CA LEU A 18 -17.57 -42.64 -1.90
C LEU A 18 -17.94 -41.37 -1.11
N LEU A 19 -18.89 -41.47 -0.17
CA LEU A 19 -19.26 -40.34 0.69
C LEU A 19 -18.10 -39.92 1.60
N MET A 20 -17.35 -40.86 2.16
CA MET A 20 -16.15 -40.59 2.95
C MET A 20 -15.05 -39.92 2.12
N ALA A 21 -14.85 -40.36 0.86
CA ALA A 21 -13.89 -39.75 -0.05
C ALA A 21 -14.27 -38.31 -0.41
N ILE A 22 -15.57 -38.04 -0.65
CA ILE A 22 -16.08 -36.68 -0.91
C ILE A 22 -15.93 -35.78 0.34
N ALA A 23 -16.20 -36.30 1.53
CA ALA A 23 -16.03 -35.56 2.78
C ALA A 23 -14.55 -35.26 3.06
N ALA A 24 -13.65 -36.22 2.80
CA ALA A 24 -12.21 -36.03 2.91
C ALA A 24 -11.67 -35.04 1.87
N ALA A 25 -12.14 -35.11 0.62
CA ALA A 25 -11.78 -34.17 -0.44
C ALA A 25 -12.31 -32.77 -0.15
N GLY A 26 -13.54 -32.64 0.34
CA GLY A 26 -14.13 -31.38 0.78
C GLY A 26 -13.40 -30.78 1.98
N GLY A 27 -13.05 -31.61 2.97
CA GLY A 27 -12.26 -31.22 4.13
C GLY A 27 -10.83 -30.80 3.77
N PHE A 28 -10.18 -31.52 2.85
CA PHE A 28 -8.85 -31.19 2.33
C PHE A 28 -8.87 -29.92 1.47
N TRP A 29 -9.90 -29.73 0.63
CA TRP A 29 -10.10 -28.52 -0.14
C TRP A 29 -10.39 -27.31 0.76
N TRP A 30 -11.20 -27.50 1.81
CA TRP A 30 -11.51 -26.48 2.82
C TRP A 30 -10.30 -26.15 3.71
N SER A 31 -9.48 -27.13 4.10
CA SER A 31 -8.26 -26.89 4.88
C SER A 31 -7.18 -26.20 4.05
N ARG A 32 -7.07 -26.52 2.74
CA ARG A 32 -6.17 -25.83 1.80
C ARG A 32 -6.62 -24.38 1.55
N ARG A 33 -7.94 -24.11 1.55
CA ARG A 33 -8.51 -22.75 1.49
C ARG A 33 -8.31 -21.95 2.78
N ARG A 34 -8.11 -22.63 3.92
CA ARG A 34 -7.79 -22.06 5.24
C ARG A 34 -6.29 -22.04 5.56
N ARG A 35 -5.40 -22.31 4.61
CA ARG A 35 -4.03 -21.86 4.77
C ARG A 35 -4.09 -20.35 4.81
N GLN A 36 -3.96 -19.86 6.04
CA GLN A 36 -3.95 -18.45 6.39
C GLN A 36 -3.19 -17.72 5.29
N LEU A 37 -3.81 -16.65 4.78
CA LEU A 37 -3.06 -15.54 4.24
C LEU A 37 -2.09 -15.15 5.36
N VAL A 38 -0.91 -15.76 5.36
CA VAL A 38 0.28 -15.16 5.93
C VAL A 38 0.36 -13.89 5.12
N ILE A 39 -0.21 -12.84 5.70
CA ILE A 39 0.04 -11.47 5.31
C ILE A 39 1.56 -11.45 5.34
N THR A 40 2.19 -11.50 4.16
CA THR A 40 3.56 -11.11 4.02
C THR A 40 3.52 -9.64 4.35
N THR A 41 3.60 -9.36 5.65
CA THR A 41 3.95 -8.04 6.15
C THR A 41 5.19 -7.73 5.37
N TYR A 42 5.07 -6.80 4.44
CA TYR A 42 6.21 -6.09 3.93
C TYR A 42 6.98 -5.64 5.16
N VAL A 43 8.07 -6.35 5.46
CA VAL A 43 9.02 -5.98 6.51
C VAL A 43 9.95 -5.01 5.81
N PRO A 44 9.98 -3.73 6.20
CA PRO A 44 10.93 -2.78 5.64
C PRO A 44 12.35 -3.38 5.75
N SER A 45 13.13 -3.31 4.67
CA SER A 45 14.53 -3.75 4.69
C SER A 45 15.25 -3.08 5.85
N ALA A 46 15.82 -3.89 6.75
CA ALA A 46 16.64 -3.38 7.84
C ALA A 46 17.78 -2.54 7.25
N SER A 47 17.77 -1.24 7.55
CA SER A 47 18.83 -0.32 7.18
C SER A 47 20.16 -0.82 7.74
N THR A 48 21.21 -0.82 6.93
CA THR A 48 22.59 -1.04 7.38
C THR A 48 22.92 -0.04 8.51
N PRO A 49 23.53 -0.48 9.63
CA PRO A 49 23.88 0.41 10.71
C PRO A 49 25.08 1.27 10.28
N GLY A 50 24.85 2.55 9.96
CA GLY A 50 25.96 3.46 9.66
C GLY A 50 25.64 4.85 9.12
N GLU A 51 24.42 5.16 8.69
CA GLU A 51 24.13 6.43 7.99
C GLU A 51 23.04 7.24 8.69
N LYS A 52 23.42 8.17 9.59
CA LYS A 52 22.59 9.21 10.26
C LYS A 52 21.06 9.06 10.10
N VAL A 53 20.50 8.06 10.78
CA VAL A 53 19.18 7.45 10.48
C VAL A 53 17.96 8.25 11.00
N ALA A 54 18.09 9.42 11.62
CA ALA A 54 17.00 9.99 12.42
C ALA A 54 16.12 11.09 11.78
N LEU A 55 16.50 11.69 10.64
CA LEU A 55 15.69 12.76 10.00
C LEU A 55 15.09 12.39 8.63
N ASP A 56 15.62 11.36 7.95
CA ASP A 56 15.36 11.14 6.53
C ASP A 56 14.38 9.98 6.20
N ASN A 57 13.96 9.19 7.20
CA ASN A 57 13.17 7.96 7.00
C ASN A 57 11.72 8.06 7.49
N TRP A 58 11.01 9.15 7.17
CA TRP A 58 9.61 9.34 7.62
C TRP A 58 8.57 8.67 6.71
N LEU A 59 8.97 8.24 5.50
CA LEU A 59 8.19 7.39 4.61
C LEU A 59 8.91 6.05 4.38
N PRO A 60 8.16 4.94 4.19
CA PRO A 60 8.75 3.67 3.77
C PRO A 60 9.53 3.84 2.45
N ARG A 61 10.69 3.18 2.35
CA ARG A 61 11.53 3.15 1.15
C ARG A 61 11.01 2.14 0.12
N ILE A 62 11.28 2.36 -1.15
CA ILE A 62 11.04 1.34 -2.19
C ILE A 62 12.23 0.36 -2.21
N ALA A 63 11.95 -0.94 -2.22
CA ALA A 63 12.99 -1.95 -2.37
C ALA A 63 13.44 -2.01 -3.84
N GLU A 64 14.75 -2.13 -4.09
CA GLU A 64 15.32 -2.19 -5.45
C GLU A 64 14.78 -3.39 -6.24
N GLU A 65 14.50 -4.50 -5.56
CA GLU A 65 13.96 -5.73 -6.15
C GLU A 65 12.59 -5.54 -6.82
N LEU A 66 11.85 -4.48 -6.45
CA LEU A 66 10.57 -4.14 -7.10
C LEU A 66 10.75 -3.56 -8.51
N GLY A 67 11.99 -3.23 -8.92
CA GLY A 67 12.31 -2.73 -10.25
C GLY A 67 12.17 -3.78 -11.37
N GLU A 68 12.25 -5.06 -11.04
CA GLU A 68 12.35 -6.18 -12.00
C GLU A 68 11.03 -6.97 -12.18
N VAL A 69 9.93 -6.49 -11.61
CA VAL A 69 8.67 -7.26 -11.56
C VAL A 69 8.05 -7.44 -12.96
N ASN A 70 7.60 -8.66 -13.26
CA ASN A 70 6.83 -8.99 -14.45
C ASN A 70 5.34 -8.72 -14.26
N PHE A 71 4.65 -8.25 -15.30
CA PHE A 71 3.23 -7.91 -15.23
C PHE A 71 2.36 -9.05 -15.76
N LEU A 72 1.29 -9.34 -15.03
CA LEU A 72 0.26 -10.29 -15.44
C LEU A 72 -0.93 -9.56 -16.07
N PRO A 73 -1.62 -10.20 -17.04
CA PRO A 73 -2.90 -9.68 -17.52
C PRO A 73 -3.95 -9.73 -16.41
N VAL A 74 -4.86 -8.76 -16.41
CA VAL A 74 -5.99 -8.72 -15.48
C VAL A 74 -6.85 -9.99 -15.64
N GLU A 75 -7.17 -10.64 -14.53
CA GLU A 75 -8.03 -11.82 -14.55
C GLU A 75 -9.46 -11.46 -14.99
N ALA A 76 -10.12 -12.35 -15.71
CA ALA A 76 -11.48 -12.09 -16.20
C ALA A 76 -12.53 -11.99 -15.07
N VAL A 77 -12.28 -12.64 -13.94
CA VAL A 77 -13.22 -12.74 -12.82
C VAL A 77 -12.54 -12.24 -11.55
N ALA A 78 -13.20 -11.33 -10.84
CA ALA A 78 -12.67 -10.71 -9.62
C ALA A 78 -12.71 -11.60 -8.38
N GLY A 79 -13.44 -12.72 -8.43
CA GLY A 79 -13.70 -13.60 -7.30
C GLY A 79 -14.91 -13.15 -6.46
N PRO A 80 -15.15 -13.80 -5.29
CA PRO A 80 -16.34 -13.55 -4.46
C PRO A 80 -16.52 -12.11 -3.98
N GLY A 81 -15.44 -11.33 -3.89
CA GLY A 81 -15.45 -9.91 -3.54
C GLY A 81 -15.76 -8.97 -4.71
N GLY A 82 -15.95 -9.48 -5.93
CA GLY A 82 -16.10 -8.69 -7.16
C GLY A 82 -17.18 -7.62 -7.09
N ASP A 83 -18.35 -7.95 -6.54
CA ASP A 83 -19.45 -6.99 -6.40
C ASP A 83 -19.08 -5.80 -5.50
N GLN A 84 -18.37 -6.06 -4.40
CA GLN A 84 -17.91 -5.01 -3.50
C GLN A 84 -16.81 -4.17 -4.16
N PHE A 85 -15.94 -4.80 -4.94
CA PHE A 85 -14.94 -4.09 -5.73
C PHE A 85 -15.59 -3.14 -6.75
N GLY A 86 -16.57 -3.63 -7.51
CA GLY A 86 -17.33 -2.83 -8.48
C GLY A 86 -18.07 -1.66 -7.82
N LYS A 87 -18.70 -1.88 -6.67
CA LYS A 87 -19.31 -0.81 -5.85
C LYS A 87 -18.29 0.22 -5.40
N GLY A 88 -17.11 -0.23 -4.97
CA GLY A 88 -15.99 0.65 -4.61
C GLY A 88 -15.56 1.55 -5.76
N LEU A 89 -15.45 1.01 -6.98
CA LEU A 89 -15.14 1.78 -8.19
C LEU A 89 -16.20 2.85 -8.50
N ALA A 90 -17.48 2.52 -8.41
CA ALA A 90 -18.56 3.47 -8.62
C ALA A 90 -18.47 4.63 -7.61
N LEU A 91 -18.28 4.31 -6.32
CA LEU A 91 -18.12 5.32 -5.27
C LEU A 91 -16.86 6.18 -5.43
N MET A 92 -15.77 5.62 -5.97
CA MET A 92 -14.57 6.39 -6.34
C MET A 92 -14.87 7.43 -7.41
N LYS A 93 -15.64 7.07 -8.44
CA LYS A 93 -16.05 8.00 -9.51
C LYS A 93 -16.94 9.13 -8.99
N ASP A 94 -17.78 8.81 -8.00
CA ASP A 94 -18.62 9.78 -7.29
C ASP A 94 -17.84 10.65 -6.27
N GLY A 95 -16.54 10.40 -6.05
CA GLY A 95 -15.74 11.09 -5.03
C GLY A 95 -16.07 10.70 -3.57
N LYS A 96 -16.87 9.64 -3.36
CA LYS A 96 -17.28 9.15 -2.02
C LYS A 96 -16.21 8.26 -1.40
N TYR A 97 -15.01 8.79 -1.20
CA TYR A 97 -13.82 8.04 -0.76
C TYR A 97 -13.99 7.26 0.56
N PRO A 98 -14.69 7.76 1.60
CA PRO A 98 -14.94 6.99 2.81
C PRO A 98 -15.74 5.70 2.58
N ALA A 99 -16.78 5.77 1.75
CA ALA A 99 -17.61 4.63 1.42
C ALA A 99 -16.87 3.66 0.47
N ALA A 100 -16.13 4.19 -0.51
CA ALA A 100 -15.33 3.39 -1.42
C ALA A 100 -14.30 2.52 -0.69
N ALA A 101 -13.60 3.07 0.31
CA ALA A 101 -12.64 2.29 1.10
C ALA A 101 -13.30 1.09 1.80
N LYS A 102 -14.47 1.30 2.42
CA LYS A 102 -15.21 0.21 3.08
C LYS A 102 -15.57 -0.90 2.09
N CYS A 103 -15.93 -0.54 0.86
CA CYS A 103 -16.21 -1.50 -0.20
C CYS A 103 -14.95 -2.29 -0.60
N PHE A 104 -13.81 -1.64 -0.83
CA PHE A 104 -12.57 -2.34 -1.18
C PHE A 104 -12.05 -3.24 -0.04
N GLU A 105 -12.10 -2.77 1.20
CA GLU A 105 -11.74 -3.58 2.37
C GLU A 105 -12.65 -4.80 2.51
N ARG A 106 -13.95 -4.64 2.25
CA ARG A 106 -14.90 -5.76 2.25
C ARG A 106 -14.65 -6.71 1.09
N ALA A 107 -14.32 -6.20 -0.09
CA ALA A 107 -13.97 -7.03 -1.25
C ALA A 107 -12.75 -7.92 -0.93
N LEU A 108 -11.70 -7.34 -0.35
CA LEU A 108 -10.51 -8.09 0.10
C LEU A 108 -10.86 -9.17 1.13
N LYS A 109 -11.75 -8.87 2.10
CA LYS A 109 -12.21 -9.85 3.10
C LYS A 109 -13.04 -10.99 2.51
N LEU A 110 -13.87 -10.71 1.51
CA LEU A 110 -14.69 -11.73 0.83
C LEU A 110 -13.86 -12.63 -0.09
N GLY A 111 -12.70 -12.13 -0.52
CA GLY A 111 -11.78 -12.83 -1.41
C GLY A 111 -11.81 -12.22 -2.80
N LEU A 112 -10.68 -11.67 -3.21
CA LEU A 112 -10.41 -11.26 -4.57
C LEU A 112 -9.39 -12.20 -5.20
N THR A 113 -9.43 -12.33 -6.51
CA THR A 113 -8.33 -12.95 -7.24
C THR A 113 -7.09 -12.05 -7.21
N GLY A 114 -5.93 -12.60 -7.55
CA GLY A 114 -4.65 -11.94 -7.31
C GLY A 114 -4.54 -10.56 -7.96
N THR A 115 -4.98 -10.42 -9.20
CA THR A 115 -4.91 -9.15 -9.95
C THR A 115 -5.84 -8.08 -9.38
N TYR A 116 -7.01 -8.46 -8.87
CA TYR A 116 -7.95 -7.56 -8.22
C TYR A 116 -7.50 -7.14 -6.82
N VAL A 117 -6.69 -7.97 -6.14
CA VAL A 117 -6.02 -7.55 -4.90
C VAL A 117 -5.09 -6.37 -5.16
N CYS A 118 -4.27 -6.40 -6.22
CA CYS A 118 -3.44 -5.26 -6.63
C CYS A 118 -4.28 -4.01 -6.88
N GLY A 119 -5.35 -4.15 -7.67
CA GLY A 119 -6.27 -3.05 -7.95
C GLY A 119 -6.84 -2.44 -6.66
N ALA A 120 -7.30 -3.28 -5.73
CA ALA A 120 -7.89 -2.83 -4.47
C ALA A 120 -6.86 -2.12 -3.58
N LEU A 121 -5.63 -2.64 -3.49
CA LEU A 121 -4.53 -2.01 -2.75
C LEU A 121 -4.18 -0.63 -3.36
N CYS A 122 -4.11 -0.53 -4.68
CA CYS A 122 -3.85 0.72 -5.38
C CYS A 122 -4.96 1.76 -5.10
N PHE A 123 -6.24 1.38 -5.18
CA PHE A 123 -7.35 2.29 -4.88
C PHE A 123 -7.37 2.71 -3.41
N LEU A 124 -7.09 1.80 -2.48
CA LEU A 124 -6.97 2.15 -1.06
C LEU A 124 -5.80 3.10 -0.82
N GLY A 125 -4.67 2.93 -1.50
CA GLY A 125 -3.52 3.85 -1.44
C GLY A 125 -3.89 5.25 -1.90
N ARG A 126 -4.63 5.36 -3.01
CA ARG A 126 -5.17 6.64 -3.49
C ARG A 126 -6.16 7.25 -2.49
N ILE A 127 -7.07 6.46 -1.92
CA ILE A 127 -8.03 6.97 -0.92
C ILE A 127 -7.31 7.46 0.34
N ALA A 128 -6.25 6.77 0.78
CA ALA A 128 -5.44 7.22 1.92
C ALA A 128 -4.78 8.57 1.63
N LEU A 129 -4.28 8.77 0.41
CA LEU A 129 -3.73 10.04 -0.04
C LEU A 129 -4.76 11.18 0.01
N GLU A 130 -5.98 10.95 -0.50
CA GLU A 130 -7.08 11.93 -0.46
C GLU A 130 -7.47 12.32 0.98
N ARG A 131 -7.23 11.44 1.95
CA ARG A 131 -7.43 11.73 3.39
C ARG A 131 -6.22 12.40 4.03
N GLY A 132 -5.13 12.55 3.29
CA GLY A 132 -3.85 13.05 3.76
C GLY A 132 -3.04 12.10 4.63
N ASP A 133 -3.42 10.82 4.67
CA ASP A 133 -2.64 9.78 5.34
C ASP A 133 -1.55 9.28 4.39
N LEU A 134 -0.47 10.06 4.32
CA LEU A 134 0.59 9.85 3.37
C LEU A 134 1.41 8.58 3.65
N GLN A 135 1.65 8.26 4.92
CA GLN A 135 2.34 7.03 5.31
C GLN A 135 1.55 5.80 4.85
N ARG A 136 0.25 5.76 5.18
CA ARG A 136 -0.58 4.63 4.78
C ARG A 136 -0.72 4.51 3.27
N SER A 137 -0.77 5.64 2.56
CA SER A 137 -0.80 5.67 1.11
C SER A 137 0.43 4.98 0.51
N VAL A 138 1.63 5.37 0.94
CA VAL A 138 2.90 4.77 0.49
C VAL A 138 2.95 3.28 0.81
N GLU A 139 2.57 2.87 2.02
CA GLU A 139 2.52 1.44 2.38
C GLU A 139 1.64 0.61 1.45
N LEU A 140 0.46 1.14 1.10
CA LEU A 140 -0.49 0.43 0.25
C LEU A 140 0.00 0.33 -1.19
N PHE A 141 0.64 1.39 -1.71
CA PHE A 141 1.27 1.33 -3.03
C PHE A 141 2.44 0.37 -3.07
N LEU A 142 3.32 0.35 -2.06
CA LEU A 142 4.41 -0.62 -1.98
C LEU A 142 3.89 -2.06 -1.87
N LYS A 143 2.84 -2.29 -1.08
CA LYS A 143 2.17 -3.61 -1.01
C LYS A 143 1.57 -4.01 -2.35
N CYS A 144 1.02 -3.06 -3.10
CA CYS A 144 0.53 -3.32 -4.45
C CYS A 144 1.68 -3.79 -5.35
N LEU A 145 2.78 -3.04 -5.40
CA LEU A 145 3.95 -3.36 -6.25
C LEU A 145 4.64 -4.67 -5.86
N ALA A 146 4.61 -5.05 -4.57
CA ALA A 146 5.17 -6.30 -4.09
C ALA A 146 4.24 -7.51 -4.28
N TRP A 147 3.01 -7.32 -4.77
CA TRP A 147 2.05 -8.40 -4.85
C TRP A 147 2.35 -9.35 -6.02
N PRO A 148 2.30 -10.69 -5.83
CA PRO A 148 2.70 -11.65 -6.87
C PRO A 148 1.93 -11.55 -8.18
N SER A 149 0.69 -11.07 -8.13
CA SER A 149 -0.19 -10.96 -9.30
C SER A 149 -0.32 -9.53 -9.81
N LEU A 150 0.77 -8.76 -9.78
CA LEU A 150 0.83 -7.38 -10.22
C LEU A 150 0.49 -7.24 -11.71
N THR A 151 -0.42 -6.32 -12.03
CA THR A 151 -0.74 -5.95 -13.42
C THR A 151 -0.04 -4.66 -13.81
N ALA A 152 0.13 -4.44 -15.12
CA ALA A 152 0.76 -3.23 -15.64
C ALA A 152 0.00 -1.96 -15.26
N GLU A 153 -1.34 -2.00 -15.23
CA GLU A 153 -2.17 -0.85 -14.86
C GLU A 153 -2.05 -0.50 -13.38
N ALA A 154 -2.07 -1.52 -12.51
CA ALA A 154 -1.90 -1.33 -11.08
C ALA A 154 -0.48 -0.82 -10.75
N ALA A 155 0.53 -1.38 -11.44
CA ALA A 155 1.92 -0.95 -11.32
C ALA A 155 2.11 0.49 -11.79
N PHE A 156 1.61 0.84 -12.98
CA PHE A 156 1.67 2.19 -13.53
C PHE A 156 1.07 3.21 -12.56
N SER A 157 -0.13 2.93 -12.06
CA SER A 157 -0.80 3.81 -11.11
C SER A 157 0.00 3.94 -9.80
N ALA A 158 0.29 2.83 -9.12
CA ALA A 158 0.99 2.85 -7.82
C ALA A 158 2.38 3.49 -7.92
N ALA A 159 3.16 3.13 -8.94
CA ALA A 159 4.49 3.68 -9.16
C ALA A 159 4.45 5.16 -9.55
N GLY A 160 3.45 5.60 -10.33
CA GLY A 160 3.25 7.02 -10.65
C GLY A 160 2.97 7.87 -9.40
N TYR A 161 2.10 7.41 -8.50
CA TYR A 161 1.87 8.08 -7.21
C TYR A 161 3.13 8.09 -6.35
N LEU A 162 3.81 6.95 -6.20
CA LEU A 162 5.05 6.86 -5.43
C LEU A 162 6.14 7.77 -5.98
N HIS A 163 6.35 7.80 -7.29
CA HIS A 163 7.29 8.70 -7.94
C HIS A 163 7.05 10.14 -7.53
N ARG A 164 5.79 10.60 -7.61
CA ARG A 164 5.47 11.99 -7.25
C ARG A 164 5.60 12.25 -5.76
N ILE A 165 5.11 11.35 -4.91
CA ILE A 165 5.23 11.48 -3.45
C ILE A 165 6.70 11.59 -3.05
N TYR A 166 7.55 10.68 -3.53
CA TYR A 166 8.98 10.68 -3.22
C TYR A 166 9.70 11.89 -3.80
N GLN A 167 9.36 12.32 -5.01
CA GLN A 167 9.90 13.54 -5.61
C GLN A 167 9.59 14.77 -4.74
N CYS A 168 8.33 14.96 -4.34
CA CYS A 168 7.93 16.03 -3.42
C CYS A 168 8.60 15.90 -2.06
N ALA A 169 8.80 14.67 -1.58
CA ALA A 169 9.48 14.36 -0.33
C ALA A 169 11.00 14.51 -0.40
N GLY A 170 11.60 14.75 -1.58
CA GLY A 170 13.05 14.87 -1.76
C GLY A 170 13.79 13.53 -1.70
N MET A 171 13.07 12.42 -1.80
CA MET A 171 13.60 11.05 -1.78
C MET A 171 13.96 10.63 -3.22
N THR A 172 15.05 11.19 -3.74
CA THR A 172 15.44 11.09 -5.17
C THR A 172 15.61 9.66 -5.65
N ARG A 173 16.37 8.83 -4.91
CA ARG A 173 16.57 7.41 -5.23
C ARG A 173 15.25 6.66 -5.38
N ASP A 174 14.34 6.79 -4.40
CA ASP A 174 13.05 6.10 -4.43
C ASP A 174 12.16 6.60 -5.57
N ALA A 175 12.21 7.91 -5.83
CA ALA A 175 11.48 8.51 -6.95
C ALA A 175 11.98 7.97 -8.30
N GLU A 176 13.28 7.74 -8.47
CA GLU A 176 13.86 7.18 -9.70
C GLU A 176 13.47 5.72 -9.92
N ILE A 177 13.50 4.90 -8.86
CA ILE A 177 13.05 3.50 -8.93
C ILE A 177 11.55 3.45 -9.32
N ALA A 178 10.72 4.25 -8.66
CA ALA A 178 9.29 4.34 -8.98
C ALA A 178 9.05 4.85 -10.42
N ARG A 179 9.87 5.81 -10.91
CA ARG A 179 9.82 6.26 -12.30
C ARG A 179 10.16 5.13 -13.27
N GLY A 180 11.18 4.33 -12.98
CA GLY A 180 11.60 3.20 -13.80
C GLY A 180 10.48 2.17 -13.94
N ILE A 181 9.83 1.81 -12.83
CA ILE A 181 8.67 0.90 -12.84
C ILE A 181 7.54 1.47 -13.70
N ALA A 182 7.18 2.75 -13.48
CA ALA A 182 6.10 3.39 -14.25
C ALA A 182 6.40 3.46 -15.76
N ALA A 183 7.66 3.73 -16.14
CA ALA A 183 8.09 3.78 -17.54
C ALA A 183 7.99 2.43 -18.24
N ARG A 184 8.27 1.32 -17.55
CA ARG A 184 8.11 -0.05 -18.08
C ARG A 184 6.65 -0.44 -18.35
N CYS A 185 5.70 0.23 -17.69
CA CYS A 185 4.28 -0.06 -17.81
C CYS A 185 3.61 0.70 -18.98
N SER A 186 4.38 1.46 -19.77
CA SER A 186 3.86 2.44 -20.74
C SER A 186 2.91 1.83 -21.77
N SER A 187 1.62 1.90 -21.46
CA SER A 187 0.61 2.33 -22.41
C SER A 187 0.71 3.85 -22.46
N ASP A 188 0.96 4.42 -23.64
CA ASP A 188 0.84 5.86 -23.85
C ASP A 188 -0.47 6.36 -23.26
N ARG A 189 -0.39 7.39 -22.40
CA ARG A 189 -1.50 8.13 -21.75
C ARG A 189 -1.87 7.58 -20.37
N VAL A 190 -1.36 8.22 -19.33
CA VAL A 190 -2.14 8.94 -18.29
C VAL A 190 -1.12 9.67 -17.40
N SER A 191 -1.03 11.00 -17.52
CA SER A 191 -0.41 11.81 -16.48
C SER A 191 -1.36 11.92 -15.28
N LEU A 192 -0.82 11.97 -14.06
CA LEU A 192 -1.64 12.31 -12.89
C LEU A 192 -2.29 13.68 -13.12
N ASN A 193 -3.56 13.82 -12.74
CA ASN A 193 -4.29 15.09 -12.85
C ASN A 193 -3.60 16.17 -11.99
N LEU A 194 -3.53 17.42 -12.49
CA LEU A 194 -2.91 18.54 -11.80
C LEU A 194 -3.41 18.72 -10.36
N ARG A 195 -4.70 18.51 -10.10
CA ARG A 195 -5.26 18.59 -8.75
C ARG A 195 -4.58 17.61 -7.79
N VAL A 196 -4.40 16.36 -8.23
CA VAL A 196 -3.76 15.31 -7.44
C VAL A 196 -2.30 15.68 -7.13
N LEU A 197 -1.60 16.29 -8.08
CA LEU A 197 -0.22 16.76 -7.86
C LEU A 197 -0.15 17.82 -6.76
N VAL A 198 -1.04 18.81 -6.82
CA VAL A 198 -1.14 19.89 -5.81
C VAL A 198 -1.48 19.32 -4.42
N ASP A 199 -2.41 18.37 -4.37
CA ASP A 199 -2.78 17.72 -3.12
C ASP A 199 -1.59 16.95 -2.52
N ILE A 200 -0.86 16.16 -3.33
CA ILE A 200 0.37 15.47 -2.90
C ILE A 200 1.38 16.45 -2.30
N GLU A 201 1.67 17.55 -2.98
CA GLU A 201 2.59 18.59 -2.51
C GLU A 201 2.14 19.15 -1.16
N SER A 202 0.87 19.53 -1.05
CA SER A 202 0.27 20.04 0.18
C SER A 202 0.36 19.04 1.34
N HIS A 203 0.10 17.75 1.09
CA HIS A 203 0.20 16.70 2.10
C HIS A 203 1.63 16.48 2.58
N VAL A 204 2.60 16.43 1.65
CA VAL A 204 4.03 16.29 1.97
C VAL A 204 4.53 17.49 2.75
N GLU A 205 4.15 18.71 2.36
CA GLU A 205 4.52 19.92 3.08
C GLU A 205 3.97 19.95 4.50
N ARG A 206 2.71 19.58 4.69
CA ARG A 206 2.09 19.49 6.02
C ARG A 206 2.80 18.46 6.90
N ALA A 207 3.14 17.30 6.36
CA ALA A 207 3.91 16.28 7.08
C ALA A 207 5.28 16.81 7.51
N ARG A 208 6.03 17.47 6.61
CA ARG A 208 7.31 18.12 6.92
C ARG A 208 7.19 19.19 8.00
N ARG A 209 6.15 20.03 7.95
CA ARG A 209 5.92 21.08 8.96
C ARG A 209 5.59 20.49 10.33
N GLY A 210 4.83 19.39 10.40
CA GLY A 210 4.53 18.68 11.64
C GLY A 210 5.73 17.99 12.27
N GLN A 211 6.72 17.61 11.47
CA GLN A 211 7.97 16.99 11.93
C GLN A 211 9.03 17.99 12.39
N ARG A 212 8.91 19.28 12.05
CA ARG A 212 9.84 20.30 12.57
C ARG A 212 9.71 20.37 14.09
N PRO A 213 10.79 20.14 14.87
CA PRO A 213 10.71 20.15 16.31
C PRO A 213 10.21 21.52 16.79
N SER A 214 9.16 21.47 17.60
CA SER A 214 8.47 22.62 18.21
C SER A 214 9.36 23.45 19.17
N GLY A 215 10.66 23.14 19.26
CA GLY A 215 11.68 23.89 19.98
C GLY A 215 12.28 25.09 19.23
N ALA A 216 12.24 25.13 17.89
CA ALA A 216 12.91 26.20 17.14
C ALA A 216 12.23 27.59 17.25
N ARG A 217 10.96 27.64 17.67
CA ARG A 217 10.24 28.92 17.86
C ARG A 217 10.35 29.53 19.25
N ARG A 218 10.87 28.79 20.25
CA ARG A 218 11.08 29.33 21.61
C ARG A 218 12.53 29.76 21.90
N GLY A 219 13.52 29.29 21.14
CA GLY A 219 14.93 29.62 21.34
C GLY A 219 15.40 30.97 20.77
N LEU A 220 14.76 31.50 19.71
CA LEU A 220 15.22 32.75 19.07
C LEU A 220 14.66 34.04 19.69
N ARG A 221 13.68 33.96 20.61
CA ARG A 221 13.17 35.14 21.33
C ARG A 221 14.06 35.57 22.51
N TRP A 222 14.97 34.73 22.96
CA TRP A 222 15.90 35.04 24.05
C TRP A 222 17.24 35.63 23.58
N LEU A 223 17.61 35.44 22.32
CA LEU A 223 18.87 35.97 21.78
C LEU A 223 18.76 37.41 21.25
N SER A 224 17.56 37.96 21.09
CA SER A 224 17.37 39.38 20.74
C SER A 224 17.37 40.32 21.96
N GLY A 225 17.32 39.79 23.19
CA GLY A 225 17.33 40.57 24.43
C GLY A 225 18.71 40.66 25.13
N LEU A 226 19.63 39.73 24.85
CA LEU A 226 20.90 39.62 25.56
C LEU A 226 22.06 40.44 24.96
N ASN A 227 21.90 41.02 23.77
CA ASN A 227 22.97 41.77 23.10
C ASN A 227 22.92 43.30 23.24
N ARG A 228 21.91 43.89 23.90
CA ARG A 228 21.92 45.35 24.18
C ARG A 228 22.56 45.73 25.51
N ALA A 229 22.55 44.85 26.51
CA ALA A 229 23.09 45.17 27.84
C ALA A 229 24.62 44.98 27.97
N ARG A 230 25.25 44.17 27.10
CA ARG A 230 26.71 43.94 27.13
C ARG A 230 27.53 44.83 26.21
N LEU A 231 26.91 45.54 25.26
CA LEU A 231 27.63 46.47 24.37
C LEU A 231 27.76 47.90 24.94
N THR A 232 26.98 48.28 25.95
CA THR A 232 27.10 49.60 26.60
C THR A 232 28.12 49.65 27.74
N ALA A 233 28.65 48.51 28.19
CA ALA A 233 29.65 48.45 29.26
C ALA A 233 31.10 48.47 28.76
N ALA A 234 31.34 48.38 27.45
CA ALA A 234 32.69 48.31 26.85
C ALA A 234 33.17 49.62 26.20
N LEU A 235 32.47 50.75 26.40
CA LEU A 235 32.81 52.06 25.82
C LEU A 235 32.80 53.21 26.84
N ARG A 236 33.36 52.98 28.04
CA ARG A 236 33.84 54.10 28.87
C ARG A 236 35.36 54.17 28.78
N PRO A 237 35.94 55.22 28.16
CA PRO A 237 37.36 55.46 28.25
C PRO A 237 37.70 55.95 29.65
N ASP A 238 38.80 55.43 30.19
CA ASP A 238 39.42 55.86 31.44
C ASP A 238 39.60 57.39 31.50
N ARG A 239 39.07 58.00 32.55
CA ARG A 239 39.59 59.22 33.20
C ARG A 239 39.20 59.22 34.68
#